data_AF-A0A135WJ72-F1
#
_entry.id   AF-A0A135WJ72-F1
#
_cell.length_a   1.000
_cell.length_b   1.000
_cell.length_c   1.000
_cell.angle_alpha   90.00
_cell.angle_beta   90.00
_cell.angle_gamma   90.00
#
_symmetry.space_group_name_H-M   'P 1'
#
loop_
_entity.id
_entity.type
_entity.pdbx_description
1 polymer ?
#
loop_
_entity_poly.entity_id
_entity_poly.type
_entity_poly.pdbx_seq_one_letter_code
_entity_poly.pdbx_strand_id
1 'polypeptide(L)'
;MRSLAISFIVFFSVSVCGQQSVNDSLKVYYQDSLMIHKDFKDGAVSNKLTVKVINPCNAEKERFDGAVTIISAAVKNKNYTDSIVYNYPHAQSGLINLKKDNISNYTINKRQAVFIPFTYCGNWDNDTKVSYMILYNHKKYLYHIKYYCGEDGKCKINDNLNVTLKDLPSKVKSKLVKDLETKYKSSNDFQ
;
A
#
# COMPACT_ATOMS: atom_id res chain seq x y z
N MET A 1 44.88 51.89 -30.85
CA MET A 1 44.98 51.49 -29.43
C MET A 1 43.85 50.50 -29.17
N ARG A 2 44.17 49.21 -29.00
CA ARG A 2 43.18 48.13 -28.82
C ARG A 2 42.93 47.95 -27.33
N SER A 3 41.71 48.19 -26.88
CA SER A 3 41.27 47.95 -25.51
C SER A 3 41.01 46.45 -25.32
N LEU A 4 41.80 45.81 -24.47
CA LEU A 4 41.56 44.44 -24.00
C LEU A 4 40.53 44.48 -22.87
N ALA A 5 39.28 44.18 -23.19
CA ALA A 5 38.27 43.89 -22.18
C ALA A 5 38.50 42.46 -21.64
N ILE A 6 39.08 42.37 -20.44
CA ILE A 6 39.21 41.11 -19.70
C ILE A 6 37.83 40.79 -19.11
N SER A 7 37.11 39.89 -19.77
CA SER A 7 35.84 39.37 -19.29
C SER A 7 36.10 38.30 -18.22
N PHE A 8 36.04 38.69 -16.94
CA PHE A 8 36.04 37.76 -15.82
C PHE A 8 34.68 37.04 -15.79
N ILE A 9 34.62 35.81 -16.31
CA ILE A 9 33.48 34.91 -16.10
C ILE A 9 33.62 34.35 -14.69
N VAL A 10 32.84 34.90 -13.76
CA VAL A 10 32.66 34.33 -12.42
C VAL A 10 31.83 33.06 -12.57
N PHE A 11 32.49 31.90 -12.53
CA PHE A 11 31.83 30.63 -12.30
C PHE A 11 31.30 30.62 -10.86
N PHE A 12 30.03 30.98 -10.69
CA PHE A 12 29.30 30.59 -9.49
C PHE A 12 29.10 29.09 -9.52
N SER A 13 30.05 28.36 -8.96
CA SER A 13 29.87 27.00 -8.50
C SER A 13 28.84 27.06 -7.36
N VAL A 14 27.56 27.02 -7.70
CA VAL A 14 26.53 26.66 -6.74
C VAL A 14 26.79 25.22 -6.34
N SER A 15 27.52 25.04 -5.25
CA SER A 15 27.53 23.78 -4.52
C SER A 15 26.06 23.44 -4.27
N VAL A 16 25.55 22.42 -4.97
CA VAL A 16 24.28 21.78 -4.66
C VAL A 16 24.45 21.15 -3.30
N CYS A 17 24.29 21.97 -2.27
CA CYS A 17 24.28 21.56 -0.88
C CYS A 17 23.08 20.65 -0.69
N GLY A 18 23.37 19.38 -0.45
CA GLY A 18 22.52 18.50 0.33
C GLY A 18 21.13 18.29 -0.26
N GLN A 19 21.03 17.44 -1.28
CA GLN A 19 19.86 16.58 -1.38
C GLN A 19 19.95 15.58 -0.21
N GLN A 20 19.66 16.07 0.98
CA GLN A 20 19.57 15.29 2.20
C GLN A 20 18.55 14.21 1.90
N SER A 21 18.99 12.96 1.91
CA SER A 21 18.12 11.86 1.55
C SER A 21 16.84 11.98 2.38
N VAL A 22 15.69 12.01 1.72
CA VAL A 22 14.35 12.04 2.35
C VAL A 22 14.19 10.88 3.37
N ASN A 23 15.13 9.94 3.37
CA ASN A 23 15.25 8.80 4.23
C ASN A 23 15.67 9.12 5.69
N ASP A 24 16.44 10.18 5.95
CA ASP A 24 16.97 10.42 7.31
C ASP A 24 15.99 11.19 8.23
N SER A 25 15.17 12.09 7.68
CA SER A 25 14.14 12.80 8.46
C SER A 25 12.96 11.91 8.89
N LEU A 26 12.77 10.77 8.23
CA LEU A 26 11.71 9.81 8.58
C LEU A 26 12.14 8.76 9.60
N LYS A 27 13.44 8.63 9.93
CA LYS A 27 13.99 7.59 10.84
C LYS A 27 13.28 7.51 12.19
N VAL A 28 12.89 8.65 12.75
CA VAL A 28 12.18 8.76 14.04
C VAL A 28 10.79 8.12 13.99
N TYR A 29 10.12 8.15 12.83
CA TYR A 29 8.77 7.61 12.65
C TYR A 29 8.73 6.11 12.30
N TYR A 30 9.88 5.44 12.19
CA TYR A 30 9.95 3.98 11.99
C TYR A 30 9.91 3.18 13.30
N GLN A 31 9.70 3.83 14.46
CA GLN A 31 9.73 3.15 15.76
C GLN A 31 8.64 2.09 15.91
N ASP A 32 7.44 2.28 15.34
CA ASP A 32 6.41 1.26 15.27
C ASP A 32 6.30 0.75 13.83
N SER A 33 6.62 -0.53 13.60
CA SER A 33 6.43 -1.17 12.29
C SER A 33 5.94 -2.60 12.41
N LEU A 34 5.04 -2.97 11.49
CA LEU A 34 4.57 -4.34 11.32
C LEU A 34 5.22 -4.93 10.07
N MET A 35 5.80 -6.12 10.20
CA MET A 35 6.38 -6.86 9.09
C MET A 35 5.82 -8.26 9.00
N ILE A 36 5.35 -8.65 7.81
CA ILE A 36 4.78 -9.95 7.53
C ILE A 36 5.59 -10.61 6.42
N HIS A 37 5.97 -11.86 6.64
CA HIS A 37 6.56 -12.72 5.61
C HIS A 37 5.63 -13.89 5.30
N LYS A 38 5.53 -14.25 4.01
CA LYS A 38 4.76 -15.41 3.55
C LYS A 38 5.45 -16.04 2.34
N ASP A 39 5.80 -17.31 2.45
CA ASP A 39 6.39 -18.06 1.35
C ASP A 39 5.30 -18.75 0.53
N PHE A 40 5.48 -18.82 -0.79
CA PHE A 40 4.57 -19.51 -1.69
C PHE A 40 5.29 -20.00 -2.96
N LYS A 41 4.72 -21.00 -3.62
CA LYS A 41 5.26 -21.55 -4.87
C LYS A 41 4.46 -21.09 -6.07
N ASP A 42 5.16 -20.62 -7.10
CA ASP A 42 4.61 -20.39 -8.42
C ASP A 42 5.24 -21.40 -9.41
N GLY A 43 4.51 -22.50 -9.65
CA GLY A 43 5.08 -23.69 -10.26
C GLY A 43 6.23 -24.25 -9.40
N ALA A 44 7.41 -24.39 -10.00
CA ALA A 44 8.63 -24.85 -9.32
C ALA A 44 9.41 -23.73 -8.61
N VAL A 45 9.02 -22.46 -8.79
CA VAL A 45 9.75 -21.33 -8.23
C VAL A 45 9.20 -20.96 -6.85
N SER A 46 10.07 -20.97 -5.83
CA SER A 46 9.74 -20.47 -4.50
C SER A 46 9.85 -18.94 -4.48
N ASN A 47 8.78 -18.29 -4.00
CA ASN A 47 8.68 -16.85 -3.84
C ASN A 47 8.48 -16.52 -2.37
N LYS A 48 9.02 -15.38 -1.95
CA LYS A 48 8.82 -14.80 -0.63
C LYS A 48 8.08 -13.47 -0.77
N LEU A 49 6.89 -13.38 -0.17
CA LEU A 49 6.21 -12.12 0.06
C LEU A 49 6.75 -11.49 1.35
N THR A 50 7.04 -10.19 1.29
CA THR A 50 7.28 -9.33 2.44
C THR A 50 6.31 -8.16 2.38
N VAL A 51 5.52 -7.96 3.43
CA VAL A 51 4.68 -6.76 3.59
C VAL A 51 5.16 -6.01 4.82
N LYS A 52 5.37 -4.70 4.70
CA LYS A 52 5.80 -3.83 5.79
C LYS A 52 4.85 -2.65 5.91
N VAL A 53 4.35 -2.40 7.11
CA VAL A 53 3.57 -1.22 7.47
C VAL A 53 4.37 -0.39 8.47
N ILE A 54 4.50 0.90 8.21
CA ILE A 54 5.10 1.89 9.12
C ILE A 54 3.97 2.64 9.81
N ASN A 55 4.05 2.76 11.13
CA ASN A 55 2.96 3.27 11.98
C ASN A 55 1.63 2.59 11.64
N PRO A 56 1.53 1.26 11.85
CA PRO A 56 0.27 0.55 11.73
C PRO A 56 -0.69 0.97 12.85
N CYS A 57 -1.98 0.70 12.65
CA CYS A 57 -2.98 0.75 13.71
C CYS A 57 -2.54 -0.08 14.92
N ASN A 58 -2.67 0.49 16.12
CA ASN A 58 -2.43 -0.23 17.36
C ASN A 58 -3.53 0.12 18.39
N ALA A 59 -4.45 -0.81 18.60
CA ALA A 59 -5.54 -0.66 19.56
C ALA A 59 -5.06 -0.64 21.02
N GLU A 60 -3.92 -1.28 21.34
CA GLU A 60 -3.36 -1.31 22.70
C GLU A 60 -2.72 0.02 23.11
N LYS A 61 -2.27 0.82 22.13
CA LYS A 61 -1.63 2.12 22.36
C LYS A 61 -2.56 3.32 22.09
N GLU A 62 -3.82 3.07 21.71
CA GLU A 62 -4.78 4.10 21.25
C GLU A 62 -4.21 5.08 20.21
N ARG A 63 -3.25 4.62 19.39
CA ARG A 63 -2.59 5.45 18.39
C ARG A 63 -3.36 5.36 17.08
N PHE A 64 -3.98 6.47 16.72
CA PHE A 64 -4.69 6.67 15.45
C PHE A 64 -4.13 7.84 14.65
N ASP A 65 -3.08 8.50 15.16
CA ASP A 65 -2.36 9.60 14.56
C ASP A 65 -0.87 9.26 14.38
N GLY A 66 -0.33 9.65 13.24
CA GLY A 66 1.09 9.47 12.93
C GLY A 66 1.55 10.55 11.96
N ALA A 67 2.83 10.89 11.99
CA ALA A 67 3.37 11.84 11.01
C ALA A 67 3.48 11.23 9.60
N VAL A 68 3.60 9.90 9.53
CA VAL A 68 3.65 9.14 8.29
C VAL A 68 3.04 7.77 8.51
N THR A 69 2.29 7.23 7.54
CA THR A 69 1.90 5.81 7.55
C THR A 69 1.99 5.26 6.13
N ILE A 70 2.79 4.20 5.99
CA ILE A 70 3.22 3.65 4.70
C ILE A 70 3.02 2.16 4.74
N ILE A 71 2.40 1.59 3.72
CA ILE A 71 2.43 0.17 3.46
C ILE A 71 3.25 -0.12 2.19
N SER A 72 4.07 -1.15 2.26
CA SER A 72 4.83 -1.67 1.13
C SER A 72 4.70 -3.17 1.06
N ALA A 73 4.66 -3.71 -0.15
CA ALA A 73 4.63 -5.14 -0.41
C ALA A 73 5.64 -5.48 -1.48
N ALA A 74 6.41 -6.55 -1.27
CA ALA A 74 7.39 -7.05 -2.22
C ALA A 74 7.30 -8.57 -2.35
N VAL A 75 7.21 -9.06 -3.59
CA VAL A 75 7.42 -10.47 -3.93
C VAL A 75 8.81 -10.61 -4.52
N LYS A 76 9.63 -11.47 -3.91
CA LYS A 76 11.01 -11.72 -4.33
C LYS A 76 11.26 -13.21 -4.53
N ASN A 77 12.02 -13.54 -5.56
CA ASN A 77 12.66 -14.84 -5.72
C ASN A 77 14.08 -14.65 -6.29
N LYS A 78 14.70 -15.74 -6.75
CA LYS A 78 16.04 -15.71 -7.34
C LYS A 78 16.15 -14.97 -8.69
N ASN A 79 15.03 -14.80 -9.40
CA ASN A 79 14.98 -14.25 -10.75
C ASN A 79 14.46 -12.79 -10.79
N TYR A 80 13.61 -12.39 -9.84
CA TYR A 80 12.98 -11.07 -9.88
C TYR A 80 12.58 -10.54 -8.50
N THR A 81 12.28 -9.24 -8.44
CA THR A 81 11.65 -8.57 -7.30
C THR A 81 10.62 -7.57 -7.80
N ASP A 82 9.36 -7.76 -7.41
CA ASP A 82 8.26 -6.82 -7.66
C ASP A 82 7.84 -6.18 -6.36
N SER A 83 7.84 -4.85 -6.29
CA SER A 83 7.41 -4.11 -5.11
C SER A 83 6.42 -2.98 -5.42
N ILE A 84 5.47 -2.77 -4.52
CA ILE A 84 4.53 -1.65 -4.52
C ILE A 84 4.60 -0.95 -3.17
N VAL A 85 4.48 0.38 -3.17
CA VAL A 85 4.49 1.22 -1.96
C VAL A 85 3.30 2.18 -2.05
N TYR A 86 2.62 2.36 -0.93
CA TYR A 86 1.55 3.34 -0.77
C TYR A 86 1.82 4.16 0.48
N ASN A 87 1.91 5.49 0.29
CA ASN A 87 1.97 6.47 1.37
C ASN A 87 0.56 6.98 1.62
N TYR A 88 0.00 6.73 2.81
CA TYR A 88 -1.35 7.15 3.12
C TYR A 88 -1.37 8.67 3.37
N PRO A 89 -2.17 9.45 2.63
CA PRO A 89 -2.12 10.91 2.71
C PRO A 89 -2.70 11.49 4.00
N HIS A 90 -3.43 10.71 4.80
CA HIS A 90 -4.12 11.19 6.00
C HIS A 90 -3.58 10.57 7.28
N ALA A 91 -2.26 10.40 7.36
CA ALA A 91 -1.60 9.77 8.52
C ALA A 91 -1.94 10.44 9.87
N GLN A 92 -2.31 11.72 9.86
CA GLN A 92 -2.71 12.49 11.05
C GLN A 92 -4.12 12.17 11.55
N SER A 93 -4.99 11.59 10.71
CA SER A 93 -6.38 11.28 11.07
C SER A 93 -6.71 9.80 10.97
N GLY A 94 -5.75 8.97 10.58
CA GLY A 94 -5.88 7.53 10.57
C GLY A 94 -4.61 6.81 10.14
N LEU A 95 -4.52 5.54 10.52
CA LEU A 95 -3.39 4.66 10.22
C LEU A 95 -3.84 3.44 9.43
N ILE A 96 -2.88 2.69 8.90
CA ILE A 96 -3.15 1.46 8.14
C ILE A 96 -3.30 0.26 9.09
N ASN A 97 -4.39 -0.47 8.94
CA ASN A 97 -4.64 -1.75 9.61
C ASN A 97 -4.39 -2.91 8.63
N LEU A 98 -3.47 -3.81 8.98
CA LEU A 98 -3.12 -4.96 8.16
C LEU A 98 -3.21 -6.25 9.00
N LYS A 99 -4.11 -7.15 8.59
CA LYS A 99 -4.26 -8.48 9.19
C LYS A 99 -3.56 -9.53 8.33
N LYS A 100 -2.58 -10.23 8.90
CA LYS A 100 -1.80 -11.26 8.21
C LYS A 100 -2.68 -12.35 7.58
N ASP A 101 -3.72 -12.77 8.29
CA ASP A 101 -4.57 -13.89 7.87
C ASP A 101 -5.47 -13.53 6.69
N ASN A 102 -5.69 -12.24 6.43
CA ASN A 102 -6.46 -11.78 5.27
C ASN A 102 -5.64 -11.82 3.96
N ILE A 103 -4.30 -11.93 4.05
CA ILE A 103 -3.42 -12.00 2.87
C ILE A 103 -3.62 -13.34 2.15
N SER A 104 -4.11 -13.26 0.92
CA SER A 104 -4.57 -14.41 0.15
C SER A 104 -3.70 -14.63 -1.09
N ASN A 105 -3.43 -15.90 -1.42
CA ASN A 105 -2.77 -16.28 -2.66
C ASN A 105 -3.74 -17.09 -3.51
N TYR A 106 -3.91 -16.70 -4.78
CA TYR A 106 -4.78 -17.39 -5.72
C TYR A 106 -3.99 -17.90 -6.92
N THR A 107 -4.16 -19.17 -7.26
CA THR A 107 -3.67 -19.73 -8.52
C THR A 107 -4.58 -19.28 -9.66
N ILE A 108 -4.06 -18.44 -10.57
CA ILE A 108 -4.78 -17.89 -11.74
C ILE A 108 -3.93 -18.10 -12.99
N ASN A 109 -4.43 -18.90 -13.94
CA ASN A 109 -3.69 -19.27 -15.16
C ASN A 109 -2.30 -19.87 -14.85
N LYS A 110 -2.24 -20.81 -13.90
CA LYS A 110 -1.00 -21.47 -13.42
C LYS A 110 0.02 -20.52 -12.77
N ARG A 111 -0.33 -19.25 -12.54
CA ARG A 111 0.50 -18.26 -11.82
C ARG A 111 -0.12 -17.90 -10.49
N GLN A 112 0.70 -17.55 -9.50
CA GLN A 112 0.19 -17.06 -8.22
C GLN A 112 -0.12 -15.57 -8.29
N ALA A 113 -1.29 -15.19 -7.80
CA ALA A 113 -1.68 -13.81 -7.59
C ALA A 113 -1.78 -13.55 -6.08
N VAL A 114 -1.06 -12.54 -5.59
CA VAL A 114 -1.03 -12.19 -4.17
C VAL A 114 -1.96 -11.01 -3.93
N PHE A 115 -2.89 -11.16 -3.00
CA PHE A 115 -3.90 -10.17 -2.63
C PHE A 115 -3.64 -9.76 -1.18
N ILE A 116 -3.36 -8.48 -0.98
CA ILE A 116 -2.97 -7.91 0.31
C ILE A 116 -4.01 -6.84 0.66
N PRO A 117 -5.12 -7.25 1.30
CA PRO A 117 -6.09 -6.31 1.81
C PRO A 117 -5.56 -5.57 3.04
N PHE A 118 -5.90 -4.30 3.16
CA PHE A 118 -5.67 -3.50 4.36
C PHE A 118 -6.80 -2.48 4.53
N THR A 119 -7.13 -2.19 5.78
CA THR A 119 -8.16 -1.22 6.16
C THR A 119 -7.50 -0.08 6.91
N TYR A 120 -8.29 0.78 7.53
CA TYR A 120 -7.82 1.98 8.20
C TYR A 120 -8.49 2.10 9.55
N CYS A 121 -7.73 2.53 10.55
CA CYS A 121 -8.26 2.99 11.83
C CYS A 121 -8.12 4.51 11.91
N GLY A 122 -8.91 5.16 12.77
CA GLY A 122 -8.99 6.61 12.81
C GLY A 122 -9.91 7.17 11.72
N ASN A 123 -10.70 8.17 12.10
CA ASN A 123 -11.92 8.70 11.49
C ASN A 123 -13.22 7.90 11.67
N TRP A 124 -14.20 8.61 12.24
CA TRP A 124 -15.55 8.22 12.64
C TRP A 124 -16.61 8.51 11.55
N ASP A 125 -16.24 8.44 10.28
CA ASP A 125 -17.23 8.57 9.21
C ASP A 125 -17.88 7.20 8.94
N ASN A 126 -19.18 7.21 8.64
CA ASN A 126 -19.95 6.00 8.31
C ASN A 126 -19.48 5.32 7.01
N ASP A 127 -18.70 6.04 6.19
CA ASP A 127 -18.07 5.52 4.99
C ASP A 127 -16.70 4.93 5.35
N THR A 128 -16.64 3.60 5.35
CA THR A 128 -15.39 2.86 5.54
C THR A 128 -14.79 2.48 4.18
N LYS A 129 -13.51 2.11 4.17
CA LYS A 129 -12.83 1.69 2.96
C LYS A 129 -11.88 0.53 3.22
N VAL A 130 -11.81 -0.36 2.25
CA VAL A 130 -10.77 -1.39 2.17
C VAL A 130 -9.90 -1.10 0.97
N SER A 131 -8.60 -1.29 1.13
CA SER A 131 -7.63 -1.16 0.05
C SER A 131 -6.96 -2.48 -0.24
N TYR A 132 -6.64 -2.71 -1.51
CA TYR A 132 -6.01 -3.93 -1.98
C TYR A 132 -4.75 -3.60 -2.75
N MET A 133 -3.62 -4.11 -2.28
CA MET A 133 -2.43 -4.29 -3.12
C MET A 133 -2.50 -5.67 -3.78
N ILE A 134 -2.37 -5.71 -5.11
CA ILE A 134 -2.36 -6.95 -5.88
C ILE A 134 -1.06 -7.04 -6.66
N LEU A 135 -0.35 -8.14 -6.49
CA LEU A 135 0.84 -8.49 -7.27
C LEU A 135 0.50 -9.72 -8.12
N TYR A 136 0.47 -9.55 -9.43
CA TYR A 136 0.19 -10.64 -10.37
C TYR A 136 0.91 -10.42 -11.68
N ASN A 137 1.69 -11.42 -12.11
CA ASN A 137 2.35 -11.42 -13.41
C ASN A 137 3.21 -10.16 -13.65
N HIS A 138 4.06 -9.80 -12.69
CA HIS A 138 4.89 -8.59 -12.71
C HIS A 138 4.13 -7.25 -12.81
N LYS A 139 2.81 -7.29 -12.70
CA LYS A 139 1.96 -6.12 -12.61
C LYS A 139 1.54 -5.89 -11.16
N LYS A 140 1.39 -4.61 -10.85
CA LYS A 140 1.13 -4.10 -9.51
C LYS A 140 -0.14 -3.28 -9.59
N TYR A 141 -1.07 -3.55 -8.70
CA TYR A 141 -2.34 -2.82 -8.65
C TYR A 141 -2.59 -2.37 -7.23
N LEU A 142 -3.12 -1.16 -7.10
CA LEU A 142 -3.60 -0.59 -5.86
C LEU A 142 -5.02 -0.09 -6.10
N TYR A 143 -5.96 -0.60 -5.32
CA TYR A 143 -7.35 -0.17 -5.36
C TYR A 143 -7.81 0.23 -3.97
N HIS A 144 -8.66 1.24 -3.91
CA HIS A 144 -9.35 1.69 -2.71
C HIS A 144 -10.84 1.54 -3.00
N ILE A 145 -11.53 0.74 -2.19
CA ILE A 145 -12.95 0.40 -2.37
C ILE A 145 -13.72 0.94 -1.18
N LYS A 146 -14.70 1.79 -1.46
CA LYS A 146 -15.59 2.38 -0.47
C LYS A 146 -16.72 1.42 -0.12
N TYR A 147 -17.09 1.43 1.14
CA TYR A 147 -18.24 0.73 1.68
C TYR A 147 -19.09 1.70 2.48
N TYR A 148 -20.40 1.52 2.38
CA TYR A 148 -21.35 2.15 3.27
C TYR A 148 -21.78 1.13 4.32
N CYS A 149 -21.64 1.47 5.61
CA CYS A 149 -22.13 0.66 6.71
C CYS A 149 -23.37 1.33 7.33
N GLY A 150 -24.50 0.63 7.32
CA GLY A 150 -25.74 1.12 7.91
C GLY A 150 -25.72 1.09 9.44
N GLU A 151 -26.72 1.70 10.06
CA GLU A 151 -26.92 1.68 11.52
C GLU A 151 -27.10 0.25 12.08
N ASP A 152 -27.55 -0.69 11.25
CA ASP A 152 -27.65 -2.12 11.60
C ASP A 152 -26.29 -2.85 11.57
N GLY A 153 -25.19 -2.11 11.37
CA GLY A 153 -23.83 -2.61 11.29
C GLY A 153 -23.50 -3.34 9.99
N LYS A 154 -24.45 -3.48 9.06
CA LYS A 154 -24.22 -4.18 7.78
C LYS A 154 -23.57 -3.26 6.78
N CYS A 155 -22.52 -3.76 6.13
CA CYS A 155 -21.75 -3.02 5.14
C CYS A 155 -22.00 -3.52 3.72
N LYS A 156 -22.00 -2.58 2.77
CA LYS A 156 -22.21 -2.82 1.35
C LYS A 156 -21.20 -2.02 0.55
N ILE A 157 -20.76 -2.56 -0.59
CA ILE A 157 -19.87 -1.85 -1.51
C ILE A 157 -20.60 -0.59 -2.02
N ASN A 158 -19.95 0.57 -1.87
CA ASN A 158 -20.41 1.87 -2.34
C ASN A 158 -19.48 2.42 -3.43
N ASP A 159 -19.13 1.55 -4.39
CA ASP A 159 -18.24 1.86 -5.50
C ASP A 159 -18.67 1.12 -6.77
N ASN A 160 -18.45 1.74 -7.93
CA ASN A 160 -18.65 1.07 -9.21
C ASN A 160 -17.45 0.17 -9.53
N LEU A 161 -17.48 -1.08 -9.06
CA LEU A 161 -16.39 -2.05 -9.25
C LEU A 161 -16.03 -2.28 -10.72
N ASN A 162 -16.97 -2.08 -11.66
CA ASN A 162 -16.67 -2.25 -13.07
C ASN A 162 -15.74 -1.16 -13.61
N VAL A 163 -15.92 0.07 -13.13
CA VAL A 163 -15.08 1.21 -13.46
C VAL A 163 -13.79 1.18 -12.65
N THR A 164 -13.89 0.99 -11.33
CA THR A 164 -12.73 1.01 -10.42
C THR A 164 -11.72 -0.08 -10.76
N LEU A 165 -12.19 -1.28 -11.14
CA LEU A 165 -11.33 -2.44 -11.42
C LEU A 165 -11.13 -2.70 -12.91
N LYS A 166 -11.33 -1.70 -13.78
CA LYS A 166 -11.28 -1.87 -15.25
C LYS A 166 -9.95 -2.44 -15.76
N ASP A 167 -8.85 -2.09 -15.09
CA ASP A 167 -7.49 -2.47 -15.51
C ASP A 167 -7.07 -3.86 -14.99
N LEU A 168 -7.88 -4.49 -14.13
CA LEU A 168 -7.61 -5.84 -13.65
C LEU A 168 -7.95 -6.89 -14.72
N PRO A 169 -7.07 -7.87 -14.96
CA PRO A 169 -7.42 -9.04 -15.76
C PRO A 169 -8.69 -9.72 -15.22
N SER A 170 -9.58 -10.15 -16.10
CA SER A 170 -10.93 -10.65 -15.75
C SER A 170 -10.95 -11.69 -14.62
N LYS A 171 -10.04 -12.67 -14.65
CA LYS A 171 -9.95 -13.70 -13.59
C LYS A 171 -9.44 -13.15 -12.25
N VAL A 172 -8.55 -12.16 -12.27
CA VAL A 172 -8.06 -11.47 -11.06
C VAL A 172 -9.18 -10.60 -10.49
N LYS A 173 -9.86 -9.83 -11.34
CA LYS A 173 -11.03 -9.03 -10.99
C LYS A 173 -12.12 -9.89 -10.34
N SER A 174 -12.46 -11.04 -10.93
CA SER A 174 -13.46 -11.95 -10.36
C SER A 174 -13.10 -12.44 -8.95
N LYS A 175 -11.82 -12.73 -8.68
CA LYS A 175 -11.36 -13.08 -7.32
C LYS A 175 -11.46 -11.89 -6.37
N LEU A 176 -11.07 -10.70 -6.81
CA LEU A 176 -11.18 -9.49 -5.99
C LEU A 176 -12.62 -9.19 -5.61
N VAL A 177 -13.53 -9.21 -6.59
CA VAL A 177 -14.97 -8.97 -6.38
C VAL A 177 -15.53 -9.98 -5.38
N LYS A 178 -15.21 -11.26 -5.53
CA LYS A 178 -15.63 -12.29 -4.57
C LYS A 178 -15.12 -12.01 -3.15
N ASP A 179 -13.87 -11.58 -3.01
CA ASP A 179 -13.32 -11.25 -1.69
C ASP A 179 -14.02 -10.04 -1.08
N LEU A 180 -14.24 -8.99 -1.87
CA LEU A 180 -14.94 -7.78 -1.46
C LEU A 180 -16.38 -8.07 -0.99
N GLU A 181 -17.11 -8.92 -1.71
CA GLU A 181 -18.49 -9.27 -1.37
C GLU A 181 -18.61 -10.22 -0.17
N THR A 182 -17.56 -10.99 0.14
CA THR A 182 -17.63 -12.02 1.18
C THR A 182 -16.98 -11.65 2.50
N LYS A 183 -15.91 -10.85 2.50
CA LYS A 183 -15.07 -10.56 3.68
C LYS A 183 -15.49 -9.33 4.48
N TYR A 184 -16.28 -8.42 3.91
CA TYR A 184 -16.58 -7.11 4.49
C TYR A 184 -18.08 -6.85 4.58
N LYS A 185 -18.75 -7.63 5.42
CA LYS A 185 -20.22 -7.60 5.58
C LYS A 185 -20.65 -6.83 6.82
N SER A 186 -19.75 -6.63 7.77
CA SER A 186 -19.98 -5.97 9.04
C SER A 186 -18.96 -4.85 9.27
N SER A 187 -19.32 -3.81 10.02
CA SER A 187 -18.41 -2.72 10.39
C SER A 187 -17.18 -3.23 11.14
N ASN A 188 -17.32 -4.31 11.90
CA ASN A 188 -16.23 -4.96 12.62
C ASN A 188 -15.18 -5.60 11.69
N ASP A 189 -15.52 -5.89 10.44
CA ASP A 189 -14.57 -6.45 9.47
C ASP A 189 -13.49 -5.44 9.07
N PHE A 190 -13.72 -4.14 9.34
CA PHE A 190 -12.81 -3.05 9.03
C PHE A 190 -11.89 -2.66 10.20
N GLN A 191 -12.24 -3.05 11.42
CA GLN A 191 -11.50 -2.75 12.66
C GLN A 191 -10.32 -3.69 12.87
#